data_AF-A0A0K9Q4D4-F1
#
_entry.id   AF-A0A0K9Q4D4-F1
#
_cell.length_a   1.000
_cell.length_b   1.000
_cell.length_c   1.000
_cell.angle_alpha   90.00
_cell.angle_beta   90.00
_cell.angle_gamma   90.00
#
_symmetry.space_group_name_H-M   'P 1'
#
loop_
_entity.id
_entity.type
_entity.pdbx_description
1 polymer ?
#
loop_
_entity_poly.entity_id
_entity_poly.type
_entity_poly.pdbx_seq_one_letter_code
_entity_poly.pdbx_strand_id
1 'polypeptide(L)'
;APKTTRTPASRSFKSPSSTGAQQQLSSHWDRIIAFLDSLMIQLRHNHVPSFFIRKLITQVFSFINIQLFNSLLLRRECCTFSNGEYVKSGLAELEKWIGNATEELAGTSWHELNYIRQAVGFLVIHQKRKKSLSEITQDLCPVLTVRQIYRICTMYWDDKYSTQSVSAEVVANMRDSVSKNSRNLESNSFLLDDDLSIPFSTDDISKAIPYVDPTNVVLPLVLSEYQSAQRVFDPMVAVS
;
A
#
# COMPACT_ATOMS: atom_id res chain seq x y z
N ALA A 1 66.06 36.17 16.72
CA ALA A 1 65.51 34.80 16.74
C ALA A 1 64.72 34.59 18.03
N PRO A 2 63.42 34.27 17.94
CA PRO A 2 62.91 33.02 18.52
C PRO A 2 61.89 32.28 17.62
N LYS A 3 61.57 31.04 18.03
CA LYS A 3 60.91 29.94 17.31
C LYS A 3 59.39 30.11 17.18
N THR A 4 58.81 29.66 16.06
CA THR A 4 57.38 29.31 15.96
C THR A 4 57.18 27.98 15.26
N THR A 5 56.51 27.09 15.98
CA THR A 5 56.07 25.74 15.62
C THR A 5 54.84 25.84 14.70
N ARG A 6 54.84 25.17 13.53
CA ARG A 6 53.62 24.98 12.71
C ARG A 6 53.19 23.52 12.78
N THR A 7 52.02 23.30 13.38
CA THR A 7 51.23 22.07 13.34
C THR A 7 50.50 21.94 11.98
N PRO A 8 50.24 20.72 11.47
CA PRO A 8 49.48 20.52 10.25
C PRO A 8 47.98 20.57 10.53
N ALA A 9 47.23 21.29 9.70
CA ALA A 9 45.77 21.35 9.75
C ALA A 9 45.16 20.03 9.25
N SER A 10 44.43 19.34 10.12
CA SER A 10 43.58 18.20 9.77
C SER A 10 42.41 18.68 8.89
N ARG A 11 42.35 18.20 7.65
CA ARG A 11 41.13 18.30 6.82
C ARG A 11 40.12 17.26 7.31
N SER A 12 39.14 17.70 8.08
CA SER A 12 37.95 16.91 8.38
C SER A 12 37.08 16.84 7.13
N PHE A 13 36.99 15.66 6.51
CA PHE A 13 35.95 15.35 5.54
C PHE A 13 34.60 15.30 6.28
N LYS A 14 33.79 16.35 6.14
CA LYS A 14 32.38 16.30 6.53
C LYS A 14 31.61 15.61 5.41
N SER A 15 31.07 14.44 5.70
CA SER A 15 30.06 13.76 4.90
C SER A 15 28.82 14.65 4.75
N PRO A 16 28.12 14.69 3.60
CA PRO A 16 26.89 15.46 3.48
C PRO A 16 25.81 14.85 4.37
N SER A 17 25.18 15.70 5.18
CA SER A 17 24.04 15.39 6.03
C SER A 17 22.87 14.83 5.21
N SER A 18 22.41 13.62 5.57
CA SER A 18 21.29 12.87 4.98
C SER A 18 19.89 13.49 5.19
N THR A 19 19.81 14.65 5.84
CA THR A 19 18.56 15.26 6.28
C THR A 19 17.66 15.73 5.13
N GLY A 20 18.25 16.19 4.01
CA GLY A 20 17.48 16.69 2.85
C GLY A 20 16.80 15.59 2.03
N ALA A 21 17.44 14.42 1.88
CA ALA A 21 16.86 13.28 1.17
C ALA A 21 15.75 12.62 2.00
N GLN A 22 15.93 12.50 3.33
CA GLN A 22 14.88 12.00 4.23
C GLN A 22 13.65 12.92 4.27
N GLN A 23 13.82 14.24 4.23
CA GLN A 23 12.68 15.19 4.16
C GLN A 23 11.90 15.08 2.83
N GLN A 24 12.59 14.94 1.70
CA GLN A 24 11.91 14.74 0.41
C GLN A 24 11.17 13.40 0.37
N LEU A 25 11.74 12.34 0.93
CA LEU A 25 11.12 11.01 0.99
C LEU A 25 9.86 10.97 1.88
N SER A 26 9.88 11.67 3.02
CA SER A 26 8.68 11.90 3.86
C SER A 26 7.56 12.54 3.05
N SER A 27 7.90 13.52 2.21
CA SER A 27 6.91 14.30 1.45
C SER A 27 6.07 13.46 0.46
N HIS A 28 6.56 12.30 0.02
CA HIS A 28 5.78 11.43 -0.87
C HIS A 28 4.64 10.71 -0.15
N TRP A 29 4.90 10.19 1.05
CA TRP A 29 3.87 9.56 1.88
C TRP A 29 2.86 10.60 2.36
N ASP A 30 3.32 11.79 2.74
CA ASP A 30 2.46 12.91 3.11
C ASP A 30 1.47 13.27 1.99
N ARG A 31 1.89 13.23 0.72
CA ARG A 31 1.02 13.46 -0.43
C ARG A 31 -0.02 12.35 -0.62
N ILE A 32 0.35 11.09 -0.41
CA ILE A 32 -0.59 9.96 -0.49
C ILE A 32 -1.66 10.11 0.61
N ILE A 33 -1.24 10.43 1.83
CA ILE A 33 -2.13 10.65 2.97
C ILE A 33 -3.06 11.83 2.69
N ALA A 34 -2.53 12.95 2.22
CA ALA A 34 -3.34 14.12 1.85
C ALA A 34 -4.36 13.80 0.74
N PHE A 35 -4.01 12.95 -0.22
CA PHE A 35 -4.94 12.47 -1.22
C PHE A 35 -6.06 11.62 -0.60
N LEU A 36 -5.72 10.68 0.29
CA LEU A 36 -6.70 9.86 0.99
C LEU A 36 -7.65 10.71 1.84
N ASP A 37 -7.13 11.71 2.55
CA ASP A 37 -7.93 12.69 3.31
C ASP A 37 -8.89 13.45 2.39
N SER A 38 -8.39 13.97 1.27
CA SER A 38 -9.20 14.71 0.30
C SER A 38 -10.31 13.85 -0.28
N LEU A 39 -9.99 12.61 -0.68
CA LEU A 39 -10.96 11.63 -1.17
C LEU A 39 -12.05 11.36 -0.13
N MET A 40 -11.66 11.11 1.13
CA MET A 40 -12.59 10.87 2.22
C MET A 40 -13.53 12.06 2.48
N ILE A 41 -12.98 13.28 2.50
CA ILE A 41 -13.77 14.51 2.67
C ILE A 41 -14.79 14.65 1.53
N GLN A 42 -14.36 14.43 0.28
CA GLN A 42 -15.24 14.53 -0.88
C GLN A 42 -16.35 13.48 -0.85
N LEU A 43 -16.05 12.22 -0.53
CA LEU A 43 -17.07 11.16 -0.47
C LEU A 43 -18.12 11.46 0.60
N ARG A 44 -17.69 11.94 1.78
CA ARG A 44 -18.61 12.31 2.86
C ARG A 44 -19.45 13.53 2.51
N HIS A 45 -18.85 14.56 1.90
CA HIS A 45 -19.56 15.75 1.45
C HIS A 45 -20.62 15.43 0.39
N ASN A 46 -20.37 14.43 -0.45
CA ASN A 46 -21.34 13.96 -1.45
C ASN A 46 -22.32 12.91 -0.92
N HIS A 47 -22.41 12.73 0.41
CA HIS A 47 -23.34 11.80 1.06
C HIS A 47 -23.25 10.36 0.54
N VAL A 48 -22.06 9.93 0.10
CA VAL A 48 -21.84 8.55 -0.33
C VAL A 48 -22.04 7.61 0.87
N PRO A 49 -22.88 6.56 0.77
CA PRO A 49 -23.08 5.62 1.88
C PRO A 49 -21.77 4.99 2.33
N SER A 50 -21.60 4.83 3.65
CA SER A 50 -20.34 4.38 4.26
C SER A 50 -19.88 3.00 3.77
N PHE A 51 -20.82 2.13 3.38
CA PHE A 51 -20.52 0.87 2.71
C PHE A 51 -19.66 1.05 1.45
N PHE A 52 -20.05 1.97 0.55
CA PHE A 52 -19.31 2.22 -0.69
C PHE A 52 -17.97 2.89 -0.43
N ILE A 53 -17.94 3.82 0.53
CA ILE A 53 -16.68 4.43 0.97
C ILE A 53 -15.72 3.34 1.44
N ARG A 54 -16.19 2.43 2.30
CA ARG A 54 -15.38 1.31 2.80
C ARG A 54 -14.85 0.43 1.68
N LYS A 55 -15.71 0.00 0.75
CA LYS A 55 -15.29 -0.82 -0.40
C LYS A 55 -14.25 -0.11 -1.26
N LEU A 56 -14.43 1.18 -1.52
CA LEU A 56 -13.47 1.99 -2.27
C LEU A 56 -12.13 2.09 -1.54
N ILE A 57 -12.13 2.40 -0.25
CA ILE A 57 -10.89 2.49 0.54
C ILE A 57 -10.18 1.13 0.60
N THR A 58 -10.91 0.02 0.80
CA THR A 58 -10.31 -1.32 0.74
C THR A 58 -9.67 -1.58 -0.63
N GLN A 59 -10.32 -1.20 -1.73
CA GLN A 59 -9.75 -1.33 -3.07
C GLN A 59 -8.48 -0.48 -3.25
N VAL A 60 -8.46 0.76 -2.74
CA VAL A 60 -7.28 1.63 -2.82
C VAL A 60 -6.10 1.03 -2.07
N PHE A 61 -6.33 0.44 -0.89
CA PHE A 61 -5.27 -0.20 -0.11
C PHE A 61 -4.75 -1.49 -0.76
N SER A 62 -5.64 -2.29 -1.35
CA SER A 62 -5.25 -3.43 -2.19
C SER A 62 -4.40 -2.99 -3.40
N PHE A 63 -4.79 -1.89 -4.06
CA PHE A 63 -4.01 -1.31 -5.15
C PHE A 63 -2.62 -0.86 -4.69
N ILE A 64 -2.52 -0.15 -3.56
CA ILE A 64 -1.22 0.26 -2.98
C ILE A 64 -0.35 -0.97 -2.70
N ASN A 65 -0.93 -2.03 -2.12
CA ASN A 65 -0.24 -3.28 -1.84
C ASN A 65 0.38 -3.88 -3.13
N ILE A 66 -0.43 -4.05 -4.17
CA ILE A 66 -0.03 -4.63 -5.45
C ILE A 66 1.07 -3.78 -6.10
N GLN A 67 0.87 -2.47 -6.20
CA GLN A 67 1.83 -1.56 -6.85
C GLN A 67 3.19 -1.55 -6.16
N LEU A 68 3.21 -1.46 -4.82
CA LEU A 68 4.47 -1.46 -4.06
C LEU A 68 5.16 -2.83 -4.13
N PHE A 69 4.40 -3.92 -4.00
CA PHE A 69 4.94 -5.26 -4.00
C PHE A 69 5.48 -5.66 -5.38
N ASN A 70 4.74 -5.42 -6.45
CA ASN A 70 5.20 -5.67 -7.82
C ASN A 70 6.43 -4.81 -8.16
N SER A 71 6.44 -3.54 -7.76
CA SER A 71 7.62 -2.67 -7.91
C SER A 71 8.86 -3.22 -7.21
N LEU A 72 8.70 -3.81 -6.03
CA LEU A 72 9.78 -4.43 -5.26
C LEU A 72 10.30 -5.70 -5.94
N LEU A 73 9.42 -6.52 -6.52
CA LEU A 73 9.80 -7.76 -7.21
C LEU A 73 10.42 -7.55 -8.61
N LEU A 74 10.18 -6.39 -9.22
CA LEU A 74 10.70 -6.05 -10.55
C LEU A 74 12.05 -5.34 -10.51
N ARG A 75 12.39 -4.67 -9.40
CA ARG A 75 13.53 -3.75 -9.34
C ARG A 75 14.48 -4.08 -8.20
N ARG A 76 15.77 -4.18 -8.51
CA ARG A 76 16.80 -4.57 -7.54
C ARG A 76 17.03 -3.47 -6.49
N GLU A 77 16.99 -2.22 -6.93
CA GLU A 77 17.14 -1.02 -6.10
C GLU A 77 16.03 -0.87 -5.05
N CYS A 78 14.89 -1.57 -5.21
CA CYS A 78 13.82 -1.60 -4.22
C CYS A 78 14.06 -2.66 -3.12
N CYS A 79 14.96 -3.61 -3.34
CA CYS A 79 15.28 -4.67 -2.39
C CYS A 79 16.50 -4.30 -1.51
N THR A 80 16.49 -3.11 -0.89
CA THR A 80 17.56 -2.72 0.04
C THR A 80 17.05 -2.55 1.47
N PHE A 81 17.97 -2.54 2.44
CA PHE A 81 17.60 -2.30 3.84
C PHE A 81 16.99 -0.89 4.00
N SER A 82 17.65 0.13 3.44
CA SER A 82 17.18 1.51 3.54
C SER A 82 15.82 1.72 2.88
N ASN A 83 15.58 1.11 1.71
CA ASN A 83 14.27 1.17 1.08
C ASN A 83 13.20 0.41 1.90
N GLY A 84 13.57 -0.74 2.49
CA GLY A 84 12.71 -1.47 3.41
C GLY A 84 12.27 -0.63 4.62
N GLU A 85 13.21 0.10 5.25
CA GLU A 85 12.89 1.04 6.33
C GLU A 85 11.98 2.17 5.85
N TYR A 86 12.28 2.75 4.69
CA TYR A 86 11.49 3.84 4.11
C TYR A 86 10.03 3.42 3.88
N VAL A 87 9.82 2.28 3.21
CA VAL A 87 8.46 1.77 2.94
C VAL A 87 7.78 1.36 4.25
N LYS A 88 8.49 0.72 5.18
CA LYS A 88 7.93 0.35 6.49
C LYS A 88 7.41 1.57 7.28
N SER A 89 8.15 2.68 7.28
CA SER A 89 7.69 3.93 7.91
C SER A 89 6.45 4.50 7.22
N GLY A 90 6.41 4.47 5.88
CA GLY A 90 5.23 4.89 5.12
C GLY A 90 3.98 4.05 5.41
N LEU A 91 4.15 2.72 5.50
CA LEU A 91 3.06 1.82 5.87
C LEU A 91 2.56 2.08 7.30
N ALA A 92 3.42 2.51 8.23
CA ALA A 92 3.00 2.89 9.57
C ALA A 92 2.16 4.18 9.59
N GLU A 93 2.46 5.16 8.74
CA GLU A 93 1.61 6.34 8.59
C GLU A 93 0.27 5.99 7.93
N LEU A 94 0.24 5.05 6.98
CA LEU A 94 -1.02 4.53 6.42
C LEU A 94 -1.84 3.75 7.47
N GLU A 95 -1.20 2.97 8.33
CA GLU A 95 -1.85 2.28 9.46
C GLU A 95 -2.51 3.29 10.41
N LYS A 96 -1.77 4.34 10.76
CA LYS A 96 -2.27 5.44 11.58
C LYS A 96 -3.43 6.17 10.90
N TRP A 97 -3.35 6.40 9.59
CA TRP A 97 -4.44 7.01 8.83
C TRP A 97 -5.71 6.14 8.88
N ILE A 98 -5.59 4.82 8.69
CA ILE A 98 -6.70 3.88 8.86
C ILE A 98 -7.27 3.95 10.28
N GLY A 99 -6.42 3.98 11.32
CA GLY A 99 -6.87 4.04 12.71
C GLY A 99 -7.61 5.34 13.06
N ASN A 100 -7.29 6.44 12.37
CA ASN A 100 -7.98 7.72 12.51
C ASN A 100 -9.28 7.78 11.71
N ALA A 101 -9.33 7.12 10.55
CA ALA A 101 -10.58 6.88 9.85
C ALA A 101 -11.45 5.95 10.72
N THR A 102 -12.72 6.28 10.95
CA THR A 102 -13.58 5.44 11.78
C THR A 102 -13.66 4.02 11.19
N GLU A 103 -13.84 3.00 12.04
CA GLU A 103 -13.97 1.59 11.61
C GLU A 103 -15.07 1.43 10.54
N GLU A 104 -16.10 2.28 10.62
CA GLU A 104 -17.18 2.36 9.65
C GLU A 104 -16.70 2.67 8.21
N LEU A 105 -15.62 3.44 8.06
CA LEU A 105 -15.16 3.98 6.79
C LEU A 105 -13.94 3.26 6.24
N ALA A 106 -13.01 2.84 7.10
CA ALA A 106 -11.80 2.13 6.66
C ALA A 106 -11.86 0.61 6.88
N GLY A 107 -12.72 0.12 7.78
CA GLY A 107 -12.95 -1.31 8.00
C GLY A 107 -11.67 -2.13 8.11
N THR A 108 -11.58 -3.21 7.32
CA THR A 108 -10.46 -4.15 7.32
C THR A 108 -9.33 -3.77 6.35
N SER A 109 -9.31 -2.55 5.79
CA SER A 109 -8.39 -2.15 4.71
C SER A 109 -6.91 -2.33 5.03
N TRP A 110 -6.54 -2.37 6.32
CA TRP A 110 -5.16 -2.64 6.75
C TRP A 110 -4.66 -4.05 6.37
N HIS A 111 -5.57 -5.01 6.29
CA HIS A 111 -5.24 -6.39 5.94
C HIS A 111 -4.87 -6.53 4.45
N GLU A 112 -5.34 -5.61 3.60
CA GLU A 112 -5.03 -5.61 2.16
C GLU A 112 -3.55 -5.33 1.88
N LEU A 113 -2.82 -4.72 2.83
CA LEU A 113 -1.38 -4.44 2.71
C LEU A 113 -0.48 -5.64 3.10
N ASN A 114 -1.03 -6.85 3.23
CA ASN A 114 -0.33 -8.01 3.78
C ASN A 114 0.96 -8.41 3.01
N TYR A 115 0.95 -8.40 1.67
CA TYR A 115 2.11 -8.79 0.86
C TYR A 115 3.27 -7.82 1.04
N ILE A 116 3.04 -6.51 0.86
CA ILE A 116 4.10 -5.52 1.02
C ILE A 116 4.60 -5.46 2.46
N ARG A 117 3.70 -5.57 3.46
CA ARG A 117 4.07 -5.57 4.89
C ARG A 117 5.01 -6.73 5.23
N GLN A 118 4.71 -7.94 4.77
CA GLN A 118 5.58 -9.10 5.00
C GLN A 118 6.91 -8.95 4.25
N ALA A 119 6.89 -8.50 3.00
CA ALA A 119 8.10 -8.29 2.21
C ALA A 119 9.06 -7.28 2.86
N VAL A 120 8.57 -6.10 3.24
CA VAL A 120 9.43 -5.07 3.85
C VAL A 120 9.79 -5.42 5.29
N GLY A 121 8.88 -6.08 6.03
CA GLY A 121 9.16 -6.65 7.34
C GLY A 121 10.33 -7.62 7.30
N PHE A 122 10.37 -8.49 6.29
CA PHE A 122 11.50 -9.37 6.03
C PHE A 122 12.76 -8.61 5.62
N LEU A 123 12.68 -7.63 4.72
CA LEU A 123 13.83 -6.82 4.26
C LEU A 123 14.57 -6.10 5.40
N VAL A 124 13.87 -5.65 6.44
CA VAL A 124 14.49 -4.91 7.55
C VAL A 124 15.04 -5.81 8.68
N ILE A 125 14.99 -7.14 8.54
CA ILE A 125 15.59 -8.04 9.54
C ILE A 125 17.12 -7.99 9.43
N HIS A 126 17.84 -7.71 10.51
CA HIS A 126 19.31 -7.70 10.47
C HIS A 126 19.95 -9.09 10.34
N GLN A 127 19.37 -10.11 10.97
CA GLN A 127 19.96 -11.45 11.08
C GLN A 127 19.32 -12.47 10.11
N LYS A 128 19.06 -12.08 8.85
CA LYS A 128 18.41 -12.95 7.84
C LYS A 128 19.14 -14.27 7.63
N ARG A 129 20.48 -14.25 7.69
CA ARG A 129 21.33 -15.45 7.54
C ARG A 129 21.04 -16.56 8.55
N LYS A 130 20.47 -16.22 9.72
CA LYS A 130 20.12 -17.19 10.77
C LYS A 130 18.72 -17.78 10.61
N LYS A 131 17.93 -17.26 9.66
CA LYS A 131 16.54 -17.67 9.45
C LYS A 131 16.49 -18.92 8.59
N SER A 132 15.71 -19.91 9.03
CA SER A 132 15.48 -21.14 8.25
C SER A 132 14.43 -20.92 7.16
N LEU A 133 14.38 -21.80 6.16
CA LEU A 133 13.33 -21.73 5.13
C LEU A 133 11.92 -21.85 5.74
N SER A 134 11.75 -22.72 6.74
CA SER A 134 10.46 -22.90 7.43
C SER A 134 10.04 -21.63 8.14
N GLU A 135 10.94 -21.02 8.91
CA GLU A 135 10.66 -19.76 9.63
C GLU A 135 10.31 -18.62 8.66
N ILE A 136 11.02 -18.53 7.52
CA ILE A 136 10.72 -17.50 6.52
C ILE A 136 9.33 -17.70 5.91
N THR A 137 8.96 -18.94 5.59
CA THR A 137 7.71 -19.25 4.87
C THR A 137 6.50 -19.39 5.77
N GLN A 138 6.66 -19.71 7.06
CA GLN A 138 5.55 -19.95 7.99
C GLN A 138 5.33 -18.79 8.96
N ASP A 139 6.41 -18.17 9.44
CA ASP A 139 6.31 -17.16 10.49
C ASP A 139 6.46 -15.73 9.94
N LEU A 140 7.43 -15.51 9.04
CA LEU A 140 7.77 -14.16 8.55
C LEU A 140 6.94 -13.74 7.34
N CYS A 141 6.75 -14.66 6.38
CA CYS A 141 6.10 -14.37 5.12
C CYS A 141 5.07 -15.44 4.70
N PRO A 142 4.08 -15.79 5.55
CA PRO A 142 3.10 -16.85 5.25
C PRO A 142 2.20 -16.58 4.04
N VAL A 143 2.08 -15.33 3.60
CA VAL A 143 1.25 -14.95 2.44
C VAL A 143 2.06 -15.01 1.14
N LEU A 144 3.40 -14.91 1.20
CA LEU A 144 4.24 -14.89 0.01
C LEU A 144 4.57 -16.32 -0.44
N THR A 145 4.55 -16.52 -1.75
CA THR A 145 5.02 -17.79 -2.33
C THR A 145 6.54 -17.93 -2.22
N VAL A 146 7.03 -19.17 -2.21
CA VAL A 146 8.49 -19.45 -2.22
C VAL A 146 9.19 -18.76 -3.41
N ARG A 147 8.51 -18.62 -4.56
CA ARG A 147 9.02 -17.94 -5.75
C ARG A 147 9.24 -16.44 -5.51
N GLN A 148 8.28 -15.77 -4.87
CA GLN A 148 8.37 -14.36 -4.51
C GLN A 148 9.50 -14.13 -3.48
N ILE A 149 9.55 -14.97 -2.44
CA ILE A 149 10.61 -14.89 -1.41
C ILE A 149 11.99 -15.09 -2.04
N TYR A 150 12.14 -16.09 -2.91
CA TYR A 150 13.38 -16.34 -3.66
C TYR A 150 13.81 -15.12 -4.47
N ARG A 151 12.87 -14.47 -5.15
CA ARG A 151 13.12 -13.26 -5.93
C ARG A 151 13.60 -12.11 -5.05
N ILE A 152 12.96 -11.87 -3.91
CA ILE A 152 13.39 -10.86 -2.92
C ILE A 152 14.82 -11.17 -2.42
N CYS A 153 15.07 -12.41 -2.00
CA CYS A 153 16.36 -12.83 -1.43
C CYS A 153 17.54 -12.67 -2.41
N THR A 154 17.30 -12.94 -3.69
CA THR A 154 18.31 -12.87 -4.75
C THR A 154 18.56 -11.45 -5.26
N MET A 155 17.57 -10.57 -5.16
CA MET A 155 17.74 -9.15 -5.48
C MET A 155 18.29 -8.34 -4.30
N TYR A 156 18.13 -8.82 -3.07
CA TYR A 156 18.51 -8.09 -1.87
C TYR A 156 19.99 -7.71 -1.84
N TRP A 157 20.24 -6.46 -1.42
CA TRP A 157 21.57 -5.99 -1.03
C TRP A 157 21.44 -4.99 0.12
N ASP A 158 22.32 -5.08 1.12
CA ASP A 158 22.35 -4.10 2.22
C ASP A 158 23.22 -2.89 1.87
N ASP A 159 22.59 -1.73 1.80
CA ASP A 159 23.18 -0.43 1.48
C ASP A 159 23.58 0.40 2.71
N LYS A 160 23.29 -0.07 3.94
CA LYS A 160 23.45 0.71 5.18
C LYS A 160 24.30 0.01 6.23
N TYR A 161 24.04 -1.26 6.52
CA TYR A 161 24.68 -1.98 7.63
C TYR A 161 25.61 -3.12 7.18
N SER A 162 25.76 -3.34 5.88
CA SER A 162 26.53 -4.46 5.31
C SER A 162 26.11 -5.84 5.86
N THR A 163 24.84 -5.98 6.27
CA THR A 163 24.23 -7.24 6.67
C THR A 163 24.08 -8.17 5.46
N GLN A 164 24.16 -9.45 5.75
CA GLN A 164 24.06 -10.48 4.73
C GLN A 164 22.59 -10.86 4.50
N SER A 165 22.30 -11.30 3.28
CA SER A 165 21.03 -11.95 2.94
C SER A 165 20.88 -13.28 3.69
N VAL A 166 19.84 -14.05 3.34
CA VAL A 166 19.66 -15.43 3.79
C VAL A 166 20.85 -16.32 3.41
N SER A 167 20.99 -17.48 4.07
CA SER A 167 22.09 -18.39 3.77
C SER A 167 22.00 -18.96 2.35
N ALA A 168 23.16 -19.31 1.76
CA ALA A 168 23.22 -19.89 0.42
C ALA A 168 22.44 -21.22 0.32
N GLU A 169 22.38 -21.98 1.41
CA GLU A 169 21.57 -23.20 1.53
C GLU A 169 20.08 -22.89 1.39
N VAL A 170 19.57 -21.88 2.10
CA VAL A 170 18.16 -21.47 1.99
C VAL A 170 17.83 -21.04 0.57
N VAL A 171 18.70 -20.26 -0.09
CA VAL A 171 18.52 -19.86 -1.49
C VAL A 171 18.50 -21.06 -2.44
N ALA A 172 19.37 -22.05 -2.22
CA ALA A 172 19.40 -23.28 -3.01
C ALA A 172 18.10 -24.09 -2.84
N ASN A 173 17.64 -24.27 -1.60
CA ASN A 173 16.39 -24.97 -1.29
C ASN A 173 15.17 -24.28 -1.93
N MET A 174 15.15 -22.94 -1.91
CA MET A 174 14.11 -22.17 -2.59
C MET A 174 14.17 -22.36 -4.11
N ARG A 175 15.36 -22.29 -4.73
CA ARG A 175 15.54 -22.51 -6.17
C ARG A 175 15.05 -23.89 -6.61
N ASP A 176 15.36 -24.92 -5.84
CA ASP A 176 14.96 -26.30 -6.14
C ASP A 176 13.44 -26.45 -6.02
N SER A 177 12.83 -25.80 -5.01
CA SER A 177 11.37 -25.76 -4.85
C SER A 177 10.67 -25.02 -6.00
N VAL A 178 11.21 -23.88 -6.43
CA VAL A 178 10.70 -23.13 -7.60
C VAL A 178 10.81 -23.96 -8.87
N SER A 179 11.93 -24.66 -9.07
CA SER A 179 12.15 -25.51 -10.24
C SER A 179 11.18 -26.69 -10.30
N LYS A 180 10.85 -27.29 -9.16
CA LYS A 180 9.82 -28.35 -9.04
C LYS A 180 8.43 -27.80 -9.36
N ASN A 181 8.08 -26.64 -8.82
CA ASN A 181 6.76 -26.02 -9.00
C ASN A 181 6.57 -25.36 -10.37
N SER A 182 7.65 -25.08 -11.12
CA SER A 182 7.58 -24.50 -12.47
C SER A 182 6.90 -25.40 -13.50
N ARG A 183 6.70 -26.68 -13.18
CA ARG A 183 5.96 -27.65 -13.99
C ARG A 183 4.43 -27.46 -13.89
N ASN A 184 3.96 -26.68 -12.91
CA ASN A 184 2.55 -26.31 -12.75
C ASN A 184 2.33 -24.89 -13.31
N LEU A 185 1.52 -24.78 -14.37
CA LEU A 185 1.27 -23.51 -15.09
C LEU A 185 0.62 -22.42 -14.23
N GLU A 186 -0.27 -22.77 -13.31
CA GLU A 186 -0.98 -21.83 -12.43
C GLU A 186 -0.07 -21.15 -11.39
N SER A 187 1.08 -21.76 -11.06
CA SER A 187 2.00 -21.24 -10.03
C SER A 187 3.24 -20.54 -10.63
N ASN A 188 3.18 -20.15 -11.91
CA ASN A 188 4.33 -19.61 -12.61
C ASN A 188 4.52 -18.09 -12.47
N SER A 189 3.46 -17.34 -12.19
CA SER A 189 3.61 -15.90 -11.93
C SER A 189 4.26 -15.64 -10.58
N PHE A 190 5.13 -14.64 -10.51
CA PHE A 190 5.64 -14.10 -9.25
C PHE A 190 5.01 -12.74 -8.91
N LEU A 191 4.34 -12.11 -9.87
CA LEU A 191 3.64 -10.85 -9.67
C LEU A 191 2.23 -11.11 -9.14
N LEU A 192 1.69 -10.13 -8.42
CA LEU A 192 0.27 -10.08 -8.11
C LEU A 192 -0.47 -9.54 -9.33
N ASP A 193 -1.62 -10.11 -9.64
CA ASP A 193 -2.47 -9.66 -10.74
C ASP A 193 -3.10 -8.30 -10.39
N ASP A 194 -3.11 -7.37 -11.35
CA ASP A 194 -3.66 -6.02 -11.15
C ASP A 194 -5.21 -5.98 -11.15
N ASP A 195 -5.87 -7.07 -11.58
CA ASP A 195 -7.33 -7.13 -11.77
C ASP A 195 -8.09 -7.69 -10.54
N LEU A 196 -7.46 -7.62 -9.36
CA LEU A 196 -8.03 -8.04 -8.08
C LEU A 196 -9.04 -7.01 -7.53
N SER A 197 -9.97 -6.58 -8.39
CA SER A 197 -11.13 -5.82 -7.93
C SER A 197 -11.88 -6.63 -6.88
N ILE A 198 -12.17 -6.01 -5.73
CA ILE A 198 -12.85 -6.65 -4.61
C ILE A 198 -14.35 -6.56 -4.89
N PRO A 199 -15.02 -7.67 -5.25
CA PRO A 199 -16.43 -7.63 -5.57
C PRO A 199 -17.28 -7.34 -4.33
N PHE A 200 -18.47 -6.81 -4.57
CA PHE A 200 -19.56 -6.75 -3.60
C PHE A 200 -20.87 -7.12 -4.29
N SER A 201 -21.83 -7.63 -3.52
CA SER A 201 -23.06 -8.18 -4.09
C SER A 201 -24.11 -7.10 -4.34
N THR A 202 -25.06 -7.40 -5.23
CA THR A 202 -26.24 -6.55 -5.44
C THR A 202 -27.14 -6.46 -4.20
N ASP A 203 -27.14 -7.50 -3.36
CA ASP A 203 -27.81 -7.50 -2.07
C ASP A 203 -27.18 -6.48 -1.11
N ASP A 204 -25.85 -6.40 -1.06
CA ASP A 204 -25.13 -5.40 -0.27
C ASP A 204 -25.47 -3.97 -0.71
N ILE A 205 -25.60 -3.73 -2.02
CA ILE A 205 -26.02 -2.44 -2.58
C ILE A 205 -27.41 -2.07 -2.07
N SER A 206 -28.36 -3.00 -2.14
CA SER A 206 -29.75 -2.75 -1.72
C SER A 206 -29.86 -2.40 -0.24
N LYS A 207 -29.01 -2.98 0.61
CA LYS A 207 -28.92 -2.69 2.04
C LYS A 207 -28.22 -1.36 2.33
N ALA A 208 -27.28 -0.97 1.48
CA ALA A 208 -26.48 0.24 1.67
C ALA A 208 -27.17 1.52 1.21
N ILE A 209 -28.08 1.44 0.23
CA ILE A 209 -28.81 2.60 -0.27
C ILE A 209 -30.04 2.84 0.63
N PRO A 210 -30.13 4.00 1.29
CA PRO A 210 -31.29 4.33 2.11
C PRO A 210 -32.54 4.45 1.24
N TYR A 211 -33.69 3.99 1.76
CA TYR A 211 -34.97 4.20 1.11
C TYR A 211 -35.27 5.70 1.04
N VAL A 212 -35.54 6.20 -0.17
CA VAL A 212 -35.99 7.57 -0.41
C VAL A 212 -37.46 7.52 -0.77
N ASP A 213 -38.29 8.16 0.04
CA ASP A 213 -39.70 8.34 -0.29
C ASP A 213 -39.84 9.32 -1.47
N PRO A 214 -40.40 8.90 -2.61
CA PRO A 214 -40.56 9.74 -3.79
C PRO A 214 -41.36 11.01 -3.53
N THR A 215 -42.27 11.00 -2.55
CA THR A 215 -43.10 12.15 -2.21
C THR A 215 -42.34 13.27 -1.51
N ASN A 216 -41.16 12.96 -0.94
CA ASN A 216 -40.29 13.92 -0.26
C ASN A 216 -39.23 14.54 -1.20
N VAL A 217 -39.23 14.19 -2.49
CA VAL A 217 -38.28 14.71 -3.47
C VAL A 217 -38.79 16.04 -4.02
N VAL A 218 -38.06 17.12 -3.76
CA VAL A 218 -38.38 18.46 -4.27
C VAL A 218 -37.61 18.71 -5.56
N LEU A 219 -38.27 19.32 -6.56
CA LEU A 219 -37.63 19.73 -7.81
C LEU A 219 -36.52 20.77 -7.53
N PRO A 220 -35.25 20.50 -7.89
CA PRO A 220 -34.18 21.48 -7.75
C PRO A 220 -34.44 22.74 -8.58
N LEU A 221 -34.11 23.92 -8.06
CA LEU A 221 -34.33 25.22 -8.73
C LEU A 221 -33.69 25.27 -10.13
N VAL A 222 -32.53 24.66 -10.33
CA VAL A 222 -31.85 24.59 -11.64
C VAL A 222 -32.68 23.84 -12.68
N LEU A 223 -33.48 22.87 -12.25
CA LEU A 223 -34.35 22.10 -13.13
C LEU A 223 -35.72 22.75 -13.29
N SER A 224 -36.06 23.76 -12.47
CA SER A 224 -37.34 24.46 -12.55
C SER A 224 -37.51 25.27 -13.83
N GLU A 225 -36.42 25.61 -14.54
CA GLU A 225 -36.50 26.30 -15.84
C GLU A 225 -37.00 25.41 -16.97
N TYR A 226 -36.96 24.08 -16.79
CA TYR A 226 -37.38 23.12 -17.80
C TYR A 226 -38.85 22.72 -17.58
N GLN A 227 -39.70 23.13 -18.51
CA GLN A 227 -41.13 22.83 -18.48
C GLN A 227 -41.43 21.31 -18.47
N SER A 228 -40.55 20.51 -19.07
CA SER A 228 -40.61 19.05 -19.01
C SER A 228 -40.36 18.50 -17.59
N ALA A 229 -39.43 19.09 -16.83
CA ALA A 229 -39.15 18.69 -15.46
C ALA A 229 -40.27 19.12 -14.50
N GLN A 230 -40.82 20.31 -14.68
CA GLN A 230 -41.99 20.77 -13.92
C GLN A 230 -43.16 19.80 -14.04
N ARG A 231 -43.46 19.32 -15.25
CA ARG A 231 -44.57 18.36 -15.49
C ARG A 231 -44.41 17.01 -14.80
N VAL A 232 -43.18 16.53 -14.62
CA VAL A 232 -42.92 15.25 -13.93
C VAL A 232 -43.16 15.37 -12.42
N PHE A 233 -42.94 16.56 -11.86
CA PHE A 233 -43.12 16.85 -10.44
C PHE A 233 -44.49 17.48 -10.12
N ASP A 234 -45.34 17.67 -11.11
CA ASP A 234 -46.68 18.24 -10.94
C ASP A 234 -47.69 17.14 -10.56
N PRO A 235 -48.24 17.16 -9.33
CA PRO A 235 -49.14 16.11 -8.84
C PRO A 235 -50.43 15.96 -9.66
N MET A 236 -50.79 16.94 -10.52
CA MET A 236 -51.99 16.87 -11.35
C MET A 236 -51.87 15.98 -12.60
N VAL A 237 -50.65 15.60 -13.02
CA VAL A 237 -50.44 14.76 -14.22
C VAL A 237 -50.39 13.26 -13.90
N ALA A 238 -50.19 12.87 -12.64
CA ALA A 238 -50.08 11.47 -12.23
C ALA A 238 -51.42 10.68 -12.23
N VAL A 239 -52.55 11.34 -12.54
CA VAL A 239 -53.91 10.74 -12.49
C VAL A 239 -54.65 10.83 -13.83
N SER A 240 -53.95 11.05 -14.95
CA SER A 240 -54.56 11.11 -16.29
C SER A 240 -54.15 9.94 -17.19
#